data_AF-A0AAE6FZR1-F1
#
_entry.id   AF-A0AAE6FZR1-F1
#
_cell.length_a   1.000
_cell.length_b   1.000
_cell.length_c   1.000
_cell.angle_alpha   90.00
_cell.angle_beta   90.00
_cell.angle_gamma   90.00
#
_symmetry.space_group_name_H-M   'P 1'
#
loop_
_entity.id
_entity.type
_entity.pdbx_description
1 polymer ?
#
loop_
_entity_poly.entity_id
_entity_poly.type
_entity_poly.pdbx_seq_one_letter_code
_entity_poly.pdbx_strand_id
1 'polypeptide(L)'
;MVQIQENWADVRGQVLSWRPQSDVPHHGLLELAVTHVQAVEGFANLLRGIEGSSIRVYVPAEPGQSRELAAGDSVSCRIRKSQHARYFSRPGGLEVLRLPDS
;
A
#
# COMPACT_ATOMS: atom_id res chain seq x y z
N MET A 1 22.34 3.82 18.95
CA MET A 1 21.56 4.50 17.89
C MET A 1 20.79 3.45 17.13
N VAL A 2 19.46 3.43 17.21
CA VAL A 2 18.65 2.56 16.34
C VAL A 2 18.56 3.26 15.00
N GLN A 3 19.32 2.77 14.03
CA GLN A 3 19.16 3.16 12.64
C GLN A 3 17.86 2.49 12.16
N ILE A 4 16.78 3.28 12.03
CA ILE A 4 15.55 2.80 11.42
C ILE A 4 15.88 2.63 9.93
N GLN A 5 16.18 1.39 9.53
CA GLN A 5 16.40 1.09 8.12
C GLN A 5 15.06 1.18 7.40
N GLU A 6 14.95 2.16 6.52
CA GLU A 6 13.79 2.31 5.66
C GLU A 6 13.74 1.16 4.63
N ASN A 7 12.53 0.67 4.36
CA ASN A 7 12.30 -0.57 3.62
C ASN A 7 11.14 -0.44 2.62
N TRP A 8 11.21 0.61 1.82
CA TRP A 8 10.19 0.92 0.82
C TRP A 8 10.22 -0.07 -0.36
N ALA A 9 9.02 -0.47 -0.79
CA ALA A 9 8.78 -1.21 -2.02
C ALA A 9 7.58 -0.58 -2.74
N ASP A 10 7.62 -0.53 -4.07
CA ASP A 10 6.47 -0.15 -4.88
C ASP A 10 5.64 -1.40 -5.16
N VAL A 11 4.38 -1.39 -4.72
CA VAL A 11 3.47 -2.53 -4.79
C VAL A 11 2.29 -2.17 -5.67
N ARG A 12 1.98 -3.04 -6.62
CA ARG A 12 0.76 -2.95 -7.42
C ARG A 12 -0.16 -4.12 -7.10
N GLY A 13 -1.44 -3.86 -7.19
CA GLY A 13 -2.45 -4.86 -6.89
C GLY A 13 -3.86 -4.40 -7.18
N GLN A 14 -4.80 -5.30 -6.92
CA GLN A 14 -6.23 -5.01 -6.99
C GLN A 14 -6.79 -4.78 -5.59
N VAL A 15 -7.60 -3.73 -5.46
CA VAL A 15 -8.33 -3.43 -4.23
C VAL A 15 -9.33 -4.55 -3.98
N LEU A 16 -9.22 -5.23 -2.84
CA LEU A 16 -10.22 -6.18 -2.37
C LEU A 16 -11.26 -5.48 -1.50
N SER A 17 -10.82 -4.59 -0.62
CA SER A 17 -11.72 -3.74 0.17
C SER A 17 -11.00 -2.48 0.65
N TRP A 18 -11.78 -1.42 0.88
CA TRP A 18 -11.28 -0.17 1.44
C TRP A 18 -12.14 0.24 2.63
N ARG A 19 -11.49 0.60 3.74
CA ARG A 19 -12.13 1.19 4.91
C ARG A 19 -11.47 2.53 5.22
N PRO A 20 -12.20 3.65 5.25
CA PRO A 20 -11.62 4.96 5.55
C PRO A 20 -11.18 5.11 7.01
N GLN A 21 -11.53 4.15 7.88
CA GLN A 21 -11.14 4.11 9.29
C GLN A 21 -10.50 2.76 9.62
N SER A 22 -9.50 2.77 10.48
CA SER A 22 -8.77 1.59 10.95
C SER A 22 -8.47 1.68 12.46
N ASP A 23 -7.81 0.65 13.01
CA ASP A 23 -7.30 0.68 14.39
C ASP A 23 -6.13 1.66 14.59
N VAL A 24 -5.54 2.15 13.49
CA VAL A 24 -4.45 3.12 13.53
C VAL A 24 -5.02 4.54 13.33
N PRO A 25 -4.76 5.48 14.24
CA PRO A 25 -5.29 6.83 14.14
C PRO A 25 -4.83 7.52 12.84
N HIS A 26 -5.74 8.26 12.21
CA HIS A 26 -5.52 8.96 10.94
C HIS A 26 -5.18 8.05 9.75
N HIS A 27 -5.48 6.75 9.82
CA HIS A 27 -5.27 5.81 8.72
C HIS A 27 -6.56 5.05 8.37
N GLY A 28 -6.80 4.89 7.07
CA GLY A 28 -7.70 3.89 6.54
C GLY A 28 -6.99 2.55 6.35
N LEU A 29 -7.78 1.50 6.11
CA LEU A 29 -7.31 0.14 5.88
C LEU A 29 -7.68 -0.30 4.46
N LEU A 30 -6.66 -0.52 3.65
CA LEU A 30 -6.76 -1.07 2.30
C LEU A 30 -6.41 -2.56 2.35
N GLU A 31 -7.32 -3.42 1.90
CA GLU A 31 -7.00 -4.81 1.59
C GLU A 31 -6.68 -4.92 0.10
N LEU A 32 -5.48 -5.40 -0.21
CA LEU A 32 -4.90 -5.40 -1.56
C LEU A 32 -4.49 -6.82 -1.94
N ALA A 33 -4.97 -7.31 -3.08
CA ALA A 33 -4.42 -8.49 -3.73
C ALA A 33 -3.18 -8.08 -4.53
N VAL A 34 -2.00 -8.50 -4.06
CA VAL A 34 -0.72 -8.07 -4.64
C VAL A 34 -0.49 -8.80 -5.96
N THR A 35 -0.31 -8.04 -7.04
CA THR A 35 0.02 -8.58 -8.36
C THR A 35 1.49 -8.37 -8.70
N HIS A 36 2.10 -7.30 -8.20
CA HIS A 36 3.49 -6.99 -8.51
C HIS A 36 4.17 -6.26 -7.34
N VAL A 37 5.44 -6.59 -7.09
CA VAL A 37 6.30 -5.88 -6.13
C VAL A 37 7.59 -5.49 -6.83
N GLN A 38 7.92 -4.20 -6.76
CA GLN A 38 9.14 -3.63 -7.28
C GLN A 38 9.98 -3.07 -6.13
N ALA A 39 11.27 -3.40 -6.11
CA ALA A 39 12.20 -2.84 -5.14
C ALA A 39 12.43 -1.35 -5.44
N VAL A 40 12.47 -0.51 -4.40
CA VAL A 40 12.90 0.88 -4.52
C VAL A 40 14.40 0.93 -4.29
N GLU A 41 15.14 1.57 -5.21
CA GLU A 41 16.59 1.72 -5.10
C GLU A 41 16.97 2.42 -3.79
N GLY A 42 17.99 1.90 -3.11
CA GLY A 42 18.46 2.43 -1.82
C GLY A 42 17.70 1.90 -0.59
N PHE A 43 16.65 1.09 -0.75
CA PHE A 43 15.86 0.55 0.35
C PHE A 43 15.82 -0.98 0.37
N ALA A 44 15.71 -1.55 1.58
CA ALA A 44 15.53 -2.99 1.72
C ALA A 44 14.12 -3.41 1.29
N ASN A 45 13.99 -4.28 0.29
CA ASN A 45 12.68 -4.79 -0.12
C ASN A 45 12.22 -5.95 0.80
N LEU A 46 11.51 -5.62 1.87
CA LEU A 46 10.93 -6.61 2.79
C LEU A 46 9.58 -7.20 2.31
N LEU A 47 9.12 -6.77 1.13
CA LEU A 47 7.86 -7.21 0.53
C LEU A 47 8.09 -8.21 -0.62
N ARG A 48 9.34 -8.57 -0.92
CA ARG A 48 9.67 -9.57 -1.93
C ARG A 48 8.97 -10.90 -1.63
N GLY A 49 8.30 -11.48 -2.62
CA GLY A 49 7.68 -12.80 -2.53
C GLY A 49 6.25 -12.82 -1.98
N ILE A 50 5.63 -11.65 -1.79
CA ILE A 50 4.20 -11.56 -1.41
C ILE A 50 3.28 -11.47 -2.63
N GLU A 51 3.83 -11.44 -3.85
CA GLU A 51 3.07 -11.52 -5.09
C GLU A 51 2.11 -12.72 -5.06
N GLY A 52 0.85 -12.50 -5.45
CA GLY A 52 -0.22 -13.49 -5.36
C GLY A 52 -0.87 -13.62 -3.97
N SER A 53 -0.38 -12.90 -2.95
CA SER A 53 -1.00 -12.85 -1.62
C SER A 53 -1.89 -11.63 -1.44
N SER A 54 -2.81 -11.70 -0.47
CA SER A 54 -3.55 -10.54 0.02
C SER A 54 -2.86 -9.92 1.24
N ILE A 55 -2.75 -8.60 1.26
CA ILE A 55 -2.17 -7.84 2.38
C ILE A 55 -3.10 -6.72 2.83
N ARG A 56 -2.96 -6.33 4.10
CA ARG A 56 -3.65 -5.18 4.70
C ARG A 56 -2.68 -4.02 4.88
N VAL A 57 -2.97 -2.92 4.21
CA VAL A 57 -2.13 -1.72 4.13
C VAL A 57 -2.84 -0.58 4.84
N TYR A 58 -2.17 0.01 5.82
CA TYR A 58 -2.61 1.23 6.48
C TYR A 58 -2.25 2.43 5.60
N VAL A 59 -3.27 3.12 5.12
CA VAL A 59 -3.14 4.27 4.21
C VAL A 59 -3.48 5.54 4.98
N PRO A 60 -2.64 6.59 4.97
CA PRO A 60 -2.98 7.88 5.58
C PRO A 60 -4.33 8.40 5.07
N ALA A 61 -5.24 8.71 5.98
CA ALA A 61 -6.58 9.22 5.69
C ALA A 61 -6.55 10.74 5.38
N GLU A 62 -5.58 11.18 4.57
CA GLU A 62 -5.48 12.58 4.17
C GLU A 62 -6.57 12.92 3.14
N PRO A 63 -7.17 14.13 3.22
CA PRO A 63 -8.20 14.56 2.28
C PRO A 63 -7.66 14.52 0.85
N GLY A 64 -8.25 13.68 0.00
CA GLY A 64 -7.88 13.51 -1.41
C GLY A 64 -7.11 12.23 -1.76
N GLN A 65 -6.45 11.57 -0.80
CA GLN A 65 -5.75 10.28 -1.06
C GLN A 65 -6.68 9.08 -1.01
N SER A 66 -7.77 9.19 -0.25
CA SER A 66 -8.73 8.13 0.03
C SER A 66 -9.95 8.13 -0.88
N ARG A 67 -9.94 8.93 -1.96
CA ARG A 67 -11.14 9.23 -2.77
C ARG A 67 -11.60 7.95 -3.47
N GLU A 68 -12.60 7.30 -2.84
CA GLU A 68 -13.38 6.14 -3.27
C GLU A 68 -12.57 5.06 -4.00
N LEU A 69 -11.66 4.39 -3.29
CA LEU A 69 -11.15 3.10 -3.76
C LEU A 69 -12.32 2.11 -3.77
N ALA A 70 -12.67 1.61 -4.94
CA ALA A 70 -13.66 0.56 -5.11
C ALA A 70 -12.97 -0.80 -5.17
N ALA A 71 -13.68 -1.84 -4.73
CA ALA A 71 -13.20 -3.21 -4.94
C ALA A 71 -13.11 -3.48 -6.46
N GLY A 72 -11.98 -4.07 -6.88
CA GLY A 72 -11.64 -4.30 -8.29
C GLY A 72 -10.73 -3.24 -8.91
N ASP A 73 -10.57 -2.07 -8.29
CA ASP A 73 -9.65 -1.05 -8.78
C ASP A 73 -8.21 -1.56 -8.78
N SER A 74 -7.46 -1.25 -9.83
CA SER A 74 -6.01 -1.47 -9.85
C SER A 74 -5.31 -0.27 -9.24
N VAL A 75 -4.42 -0.49 -8.29
CA VAL A 75 -3.70 0.57 -7.59
C VAL A 75 -2.20 0.31 -7.55
N SER A 76 -1.44 1.39 -7.45
CA SER A 76 0.00 1.40 -7.16
C SER A 76 0.23 2.11 -5.84
N CYS A 77 1.02 1.53 -4.96
CA CYS A 77 1.30 2.05 -3.62
C CYS A 77 2.77 1.86 -3.27
N ARG A 78 3.41 2.92 -2.78
CA ARG A 78 4.70 2.75 -2.08
C ARG A 78 4.46 2.31 -0.65
N ILE A 79 4.89 1.10 -0.30
CA ILE A 79 4.63 0.45 0.98
C ILE A 79 5.93 0.19 1.73
N ARG A 80 5.89 0.38 3.05
CA ARG A 80 6.90 -0.12 3.99
C ARG A 80 6.31 -1.15 4.94
N LYS A 81 7.14 -2.09 5.40
CA LYS A 81 6.76 -3.09 6.41
C LYS A 81 7.28 -2.66 7.79
N SER A 82 6.42 -2.53 8.78
CA SER A 82 6.83 -2.27 10.16
C SER A 82 7.28 -3.55 10.87
N GLN A 83 7.88 -3.40 12.05
CA GLN A 83 8.38 -4.51 12.88
C GLN A 83 7.28 -5.49 13.31
N HIS A 84 6.00 -5.06 13.33
CA HIS A 84 4.85 -5.91 13.68
C HIS A 84 4.16 -6.53 12.46
N ALA A 85 4.89 -6.69 11.35
CA ALA A 85 4.37 -7.20 10.07
C ALA A 85 3.16 -6.42 9.51
N ARG A 86 2.98 -5.16 9.94
CA ARG A 86 1.97 -4.25 9.39
C ARG A 86 2.56 -3.50 8.19
N TYR A 87 1.73 -3.24 7.18
CA TYR A 87 2.14 -2.52 5.98
C TYR A 87 1.59 -1.10 6.02
N PHE A 88 2.43 -0.11 5.72
CA PHE A 88 2.03 1.29 5.70
C PHE A 88 2.35 1.88 4.34
N SER A 89 1.40 2.58 3.74
CA SER A 89 1.67 3.33 2.52
C SER A 89 2.37 4.65 2.84
N ARG A 90 3.13 5.16 1.87
CA ARG A 90 3.66 6.51 1.91
C ARG A 90 2.51 7.52 1.74
N PRO A 91 2.49 8.63 2.50
CA PRO A 91 1.57 9.74 2.24
C PRO A 91 1.74 10.24 0.80
N GLY A 92 0.63 10.36 0.08
CA GLY A 92 0.54 10.78 -1.32
C GLY A 92 0.99 9.73 -2.33
N GLY A 93 1.38 8.53 -1.88
CA GLY A 93 1.94 7.47 -2.72
C GLY A 93 0.96 6.39 -3.16
N LEU A 94 -0.35 6.60 -2.97
CA LEU A 94 -1.42 5.74 -3.46
C LEU A 94 -1.98 6.33 -4.75
N GLU A 95 -1.89 5.58 -5.84
CA GLU A 95 -2.36 5.98 -7.18
C GLU A 95 -3.31 4.91 -7.73
N VAL A 96 -4.49 5.33 -8.21
CA VAL A 96 -5.41 4.45 -8.93
C VAL A 96 -4.98 4.37 -10.38
N LEU A 97 -4.60 3.17 -10.81
CA LEU A 97 -4.25 2.86 -12.20
C LEU A 97 -5.56 2.64 -12.96
N ARG A 98 -6.21 3.73 -13.40
CA ARG A 98 -7.35 3.60 -14.31
C ARG A 98 -6.83 3.06 -15.64
N LEU A 99 -7.43 1.96 -16.10
CA LEU A 99 -7.34 1.58 -17.51
C LEU A 99 -8.02 2.72 -18.30
N PRO A 100 -7.43 3.23 -19.40
CA PRO A 100 -8.15 4.13 -20.27
C PRO A 100 -9.39 3.39 -20.79
N ASP A 101 -10.58 3.94 -20.51
CA ASP A 101 -11.84 3.55 -21.15
C ASP A 101 -11.57 3.44 -22.66
N SER A 102 -11.74 2.24 -23.23
CA SER A 102 -11.67 1.98 -24.67
C SER A 102 -13.03 2.20 -25.32
#